data_AF-A0A9P6RYF2-F1
#
_entry.id   AF-A0A9P6RYF2-F1
#
_cell.length_a   1.000
_cell.length_b   1.000
_cell.length_c   1.000
_cell.angle_alpha   90.00
_cell.angle_beta   90.00
_cell.angle_gamma   90.00
#
_symmetry.space_group_name_H-M   'P 1'
#
loop_
_entity.id
_entity.type
_entity.pdbx_description
1 polymer ?
#
loop_
_entity_poly.entity_id
_entity_poly.type
_entity_poly.pdbx_seq_one_letter_code
_entity_poly.pdbx_strand_id
1 'polypeptide(L)'
;THLRKLVIGGMAFSTSTGEFGHQIECLEMTLESGLDELEGLKELEHLDIHHMDHRVGVPELEWMAANLPNLEYLNGISDSLRQKEGVQEWRSSHRLRWL
;
A
#
# COMPACT_ATOMS: atom_id res chain seq x y z
N THR A 1 16.70 4.35 -10.00
CA THR A 1 15.77 3.39 -10.65
C THR A 1 14.61 4.19 -11.19
N HIS A 2 14.18 3.94 -12.43
CA HIS A 2 13.10 4.68 -13.12
C HIS A 2 11.73 4.02 -12.95
N LEU A 3 11.54 3.28 -11.85
CA LEU A 3 10.31 2.54 -11.61
C LEU A 3 9.20 3.49 -11.19
N ARG A 4 8.23 3.73 -12.08
CA ARG A 4 7.08 4.63 -11.84
C ARG A 4 5.86 3.93 -11.26
N LYS A 5 5.73 2.63 -11.49
CA LYS A 5 4.63 1.81 -10.97
C LYS A 5 5.17 0.54 -10.34
N LEU A 6 4.75 0.29 -9.11
CA LEU A 6 5.02 -0.93 -8.37
C LEU A 6 3.69 -1.53 -7.93
N VAL A 7 3.46 -2.78 -8.29
CA VAL A 7 2.33 -3.58 -7.80
C VAL A 7 2.93 -4.68 -6.94
N ILE A 8 2.51 -4.74 -5.69
CA ILE A 8 2.92 -5.76 -4.73
C ILE A 8 1.66 -6.56 -4.39
N GLY A 9 1.78 -7.88 -4.41
CA GLY A 9 0.62 -8.78 -4.28
C GLY A 9 -0.07 -9.06 -5.61
N GLY A 10 -1.27 -9.62 -5.54
CA GLY A 10 -2.08 -9.92 -6.72
C GLY A 10 -3.38 -10.64 -6.37
N MET A 11 -4.39 -10.49 -7.23
CA MET A 11 -5.65 -11.23 -7.14
C MET A 11 -5.42 -12.71 -7.43
N ALA A 12 -5.66 -13.57 -6.43
CA ALA A 12 -5.95 -14.97 -6.69
C ALA A 12 -7.47 -15.11 -6.88
N PHE A 13 -7.95 -15.15 -8.13
CA PHE A 13 -9.36 -15.45 -8.40
C PHE A 13 -9.60 -16.96 -8.31
N SER A 14 -10.50 -17.36 -7.40
CA SER A 14 -10.92 -18.74 -7.26
C SER A 14 -12.11 -18.99 -8.18
N THR A 15 -11.92 -19.79 -9.23
CA THR A 15 -13.01 -20.16 -10.15
C THR A 15 -14.05 -21.07 -9.51
N SER A 16 -13.72 -21.76 -8.42
CA SER A 16 -14.62 -22.66 -7.71
C SER A 16 -15.54 -21.94 -6.72
N THR A 17 -15.07 -20.84 -6.12
CA THR A 17 -15.88 -20.03 -5.19
C THR A 17 -16.41 -18.74 -5.83
N GLY A 18 -15.84 -18.30 -6.95
CA GLY A 18 -16.16 -17.02 -7.58
C GLY A 18 -15.64 -15.81 -6.79
N GLU A 19 -14.72 -16.04 -5.84
CA GLU A 19 -14.21 -15.03 -4.92
C GLU A 19 -12.78 -14.63 -5.28
N PHE A 20 -12.45 -13.38 -4.99
CA PHE A 20 -11.08 -12.88 -5.00
C PHE A 20 -10.43 -13.19 -3.65
N GLY A 21 -9.29 -13.87 -3.67
CA GLY A 21 -8.51 -14.18 -2.47
C GLY A 21 -7.69 -12.99 -1.99
N HIS A 22 -7.58 -12.85 -0.66
CA HIS A 22 -6.62 -11.97 -0.01
C HIS A 22 -5.32 -12.73 0.28
N GLN A 23 -4.19 -12.08 0.01
CA GLN A 23 -2.89 -12.57 0.45
C GLN A 23 -2.71 -12.27 1.94
N ILE A 24 -2.96 -13.28 2.78
CA ILE A 24 -2.89 -13.18 4.24
C ILE A 24 -1.49 -13.41 4.83
N GLU A 25 -0.64 -14.16 4.13
CA GLU A 25 0.78 -14.38 4.47
C GLU A 25 1.65 -13.57 3.52
N CYS A 26 1.56 -12.25 3.62
CA CYS A 26 2.24 -11.29 2.75
C CYS A 26 3.26 -10.45 3.50
N LEU A 27 4.00 -9.63 2.74
CA LEU A 27 4.81 -8.56 3.32
C LEU A 27 3.90 -7.63 4.14
N GLU A 28 4.27 -7.37 5.39
CA GLU A 28 3.44 -6.56 6.29
C GLU A 28 3.40 -5.07 5.88
N MET A 29 4.33 -4.62 5.04
CA MET A 29 4.45 -3.23 4.57
C MET A 29 4.55 -2.23 5.73
N THR A 30 5.30 -2.59 6.78
CA THR A 30 5.62 -1.70 7.91
C THR A 30 7.07 -1.25 7.86
N LEU A 31 7.38 -0.15 8.55
CA LEU A 31 8.78 0.29 8.71
C LEU A 31 9.63 -0.74 9.46
N GLU A 32 9.06 -1.43 10.46
CA GLU A 32 9.74 -2.51 11.19
C GLU A 32 10.11 -3.69 10.26
N SER A 33 9.29 -3.94 9.24
CA SER A 33 9.48 -5.02 8.28
C SER A 33 10.20 -4.62 6.98
N GLY A 34 10.76 -3.40 6.90
CA GLY A 34 11.56 -2.97 5.74
C GLY A 34 10.83 -2.18 4.65
N LEU A 35 9.69 -1.50 4.97
CA LEU A 35 9.06 -0.58 4.00
C LEU A 35 10.02 0.53 3.56
N ASP A 36 10.96 0.92 4.43
CA ASP A 36 11.98 1.91 4.19
C ASP A 36 12.99 1.52 3.09
N GLU A 37 13.11 0.23 2.76
CA GLU A 37 13.88 -0.24 1.61
C GLU A 37 13.37 0.33 0.27
N LEU A 38 12.13 0.83 0.23
CA LEU A 38 11.57 1.52 -0.92
C LEU A 38 12.08 2.97 -1.08
N GLU A 39 12.88 3.50 -0.15
CA GLU A 39 13.33 4.90 -0.14
C GLU A 39 14.00 5.31 -1.46
N GLY A 40 14.74 4.39 -2.09
CA GLY A 40 15.42 4.63 -3.37
C GLY A 40 14.49 4.83 -4.57
N LEU A 41 13.19 4.53 -4.44
CA LEU A 41 12.20 4.62 -5.52
C LEU A 41 11.65 6.04 -5.68
N LYS A 42 12.53 7.03 -5.86
CA LYS A 42 12.13 8.45 -5.92
C LYS A 42 11.24 8.82 -7.10
N GLU A 43 11.23 8.02 -8.16
CA GLU A 43 10.36 8.21 -9.34
C GLU A 43 9.05 7.41 -9.25
N LEU A 44 8.79 6.72 -8.14
CA LEU A 44 7.57 5.96 -7.96
C LEU A 44 6.36 6.89 -7.87
N GLU A 45 5.39 6.68 -8.76
CA GLU A 45 4.14 7.45 -8.84
C GLU A 45 2.93 6.64 -8.40
N HIS A 46 2.99 5.32 -8.58
CA HIS A 46 1.89 4.43 -8.27
C HIS A 46 2.40 3.23 -7.47
N LEU A 47 1.90 3.09 -6.24
CA LEU A 47 2.06 1.88 -5.44
C LEU A 47 0.69 1.20 -5.33
N ASP A 48 0.64 -0.09 -5.64
CA ASP A 48 -0.59 -0.88 -5.52
C ASP A 48 -0.32 -2.04 -4.57
N ILE A 49 -1.07 -2.07 -3.47
CA ILE A 49 -1.04 -3.13 -2.45
C ILE A 49 -2.44 -3.71 -2.19
N HIS A 50 -3.35 -3.58 -3.15
CA HIS A 50 -4.69 -4.16 -3.04
C HIS A 50 -4.63 -5.69 -2.88
N HIS A 51 -5.62 -6.24 -2.18
CA HIS A 51 -5.75 -7.65 -1.79
C HIS A 51 -4.58 -8.23 -0.98
N MET A 52 -3.82 -7.37 -0.29
CA MET A 52 -2.83 -7.80 0.71
C MET A 52 -3.38 -7.55 2.11
N ASP A 53 -3.18 -8.49 3.05
CA ASP A 53 -3.38 -8.26 4.49
C ASP A 53 -2.21 -7.45 5.07
N HIS A 54 -1.94 -6.29 4.46
CA HIS A 54 -0.87 -5.39 4.88
C HIS A 54 -1.21 -4.71 6.20
N ARG A 55 -0.19 -4.15 6.86
CA ARG A 55 -0.30 -3.45 8.14
C ARG A 55 0.05 -1.97 8.07
N VAL A 56 0.05 -1.38 6.87
CA VAL A 56 0.22 0.07 6.65
C VAL A 56 -0.73 0.85 7.57
N GLY A 57 -0.16 1.65 8.47
CA GLY A 57 -0.87 2.61 9.30
C GLY A 57 -0.44 4.04 8.99
N VAL A 58 -0.87 4.97 9.84
CA VAL A 58 -0.48 6.39 9.73
C VAL A 58 1.05 6.59 9.68
N PRO A 59 1.88 5.93 10.51
CA PRO A 59 3.33 6.12 10.44
C PRO A 59 3.93 5.75 9.08
N GLU A 60 3.48 4.64 8.49
CA GLU A 60 3.90 4.21 7.16
C GLU A 60 3.46 5.20 6.07
N LEU A 61 2.24 5.72 6.18
CA LEU A 61 1.69 6.71 5.25
C LEU A 61 2.44 8.06 5.31
N GLU A 62 2.76 8.53 6.51
CA GLU A 62 3.58 9.72 6.72
C GLU A 62 4.99 9.53 6.15
N TRP A 63 5.59 8.36 6.39
CA TRP A 63 6.89 8.03 5.84
C TRP A 63 6.86 8.02 4.30
N MET A 64 5.85 7.40 3.68
CA MET A 64 5.70 7.38 2.23
C MET A 64 5.56 8.80 1.67
N ALA A 65 4.73 9.65 2.28
CA ALA A 65 4.54 11.03 1.86
C ALA A 65 5.84 11.87 1.96
N ALA A 66 6.69 11.59 2.95
CA ALA A 66 7.95 12.28 3.14
C ALA A 66 9.08 11.76 2.21
N ASN A 67 9.10 10.47 1.91
CA ASN A 67 10.26 9.81 1.27
C ASN A 67 10.04 9.41 -0.19
N LEU A 68 8.78 9.33 -0.64
CA LEU A 68 8.40 9.01 -2.02
C LEU A 68 7.78 10.26 -2.66
N PRO A 69 8.61 11.27 -3.06
CA PRO A 69 8.16 12.62 -3.38
C PRO A 69 7.27 12.69 -4.63
N ASN A 70 7.33 11.69 -5.50
CA ASN A 70 6.53 11.60 -6.72
C ASN A 70 5.36 10.63 -6.58
N LEU A 71 5.14 10.01 -5.41
CA LEU A 71 4.01 9.12 -5.22
C LEU A 71 2.73 9.93 -5.39
N GLU A 72 1.85 9.51 -6.29
CA GLU A 72 0.58 10.18 -6.58
C GLU A 72 -0.60 9.29 -6.21
N TYR A 73 -0.45 7.98 -6.43
CA TYR A 73 -1.49 6.98 -6.24
C TYR A 73 -1.01 5.87 -5.31
N LEU A 74 -1.83 5.55 -4.32
CA LEU A 74 -1.69 4.34 -3.54
C LEU A 74 -3.04 3.64 -3.43
N ASN A 75 -3.09 2.43 -3.99
CA ASN A 75 -4.25 1.58 -4.05
C ASN A 75 -4.17 0.50 -2.96
N GLY A 76 -5.30 0.14 -2.36
CA GLY A 76 -5.41 -0.96 -1.39
C GLY A 76 -5.41 -0.57 0.09
N ILE A 77 -5.25 0.71 0.44
CA ILE A 77 -5.21 1.16 1.86
C ILE A 77 -6.48 0.79 2.65
N SER A 78 -7.63 0.82 2.00
CA SER A 78 -8.90 0.43 2.62
C SER A 78 -9.20 -1.06 2.50
N ASP A 79 -8.33 -1.84 1.86
CA ASP A 79 -8.57 -3.24 1.51
C ASP A 79 -7.93 -4.22 2.51
N SER A 80 -7.10 -3.75 3.44
CA SER A 80 -6.56 -4.62 4.49
C SER A 80 -7.65 -5.13 5.43
N LEU A 81 -7.59 -6.43 5.77
CA LEU A 81 -8.45 -7.06 6.78
C LEU A 81 -8.20 -6.49 8.19
N ARG A 82 -7.10 -5.75 8.37
CA ARG A 82 -6.63 -5.19 9.64
C ARG A 82 -6.40 -3.68 9.53
N GLN A 83 -7.40 -2.95 9.04
CA GLN A 83 -7.32 -1.48 9.01
C GLN A 83 -6.94 -0.93 10.40
N LYS A 84 -5.90 -0.10 10.42
CA LYS A 84 -5.44 0.60 11.61
C LYS A 84 -6.24 1.89 11.82
N GLU A 85 -6.43 2.27 13.08
CA GLU A 85 -7.09 3.51 13.47
C GLU A 85 -6.38 4.74 12.88
N GLY A 86 -7.13 5.78 12.52
CA GLY A 86 -6.60 7.04 11.99
C GLY A 86 -6.27 7.04 10.51
N VAL A 87 -6.25 5.88 9.84
CA VAL A 87 -5.92 5.77 8.41
C VAL A 87 -6.93 6.51 7.53
N GLN A 88 -8.23 6.44 7.84
CA GLN A 88 -9.26 7.10 7.04
C GLN A 88 -9.27 8.63 7.22
N GLU A 89 -9.03 9.10 8.45
CA GLU A 89 -8.90 10.51 8.77
C GLU A 89 -7.64 11.10 8.10
N TRP A 90 -6.54 10.37 8.17
CA TRP A 90 -5.30 10.75 7.50
C TRP A 90 -5.48 10.78 5.97
N ARG A 91 -6.11 9.75 5.38
CA ARG A 91 -6.46 9.70 3.95
C ARG A 91 -7.24 10.94 3.51
N SER A 92 -8.21 11.36 4.32
CA SER A 92 -9.11 12.47 4.01
C SER A 92 -8.44 13.85 4.10
N SER A 93 -7.32 13.96 4.82
CA SER A 93 -6.61 15.23 5.04
C SER A 93 -5.40 15.45 4.11
N HIS A 94 -4.98 14.43 3.35
CA HIS A 94 -3.75 14.48 2.54
C HIS A 94 -4.01 14.53 1.04
N ARG A 95 -3.08 15.15 0.29
CA ARG A 95 -3.21 15.47 -1.15
C ARG A 95 -3.04 14.31 -2.12
N LEU A 96 -2.63 13.15 -1.65
CA LEU A 96 -2.39 11.97 -2.47
C LEU A 96 -3.73 11.34 -2.90
N ARG A 97 -3.76 10.78 -4.12
CA ARG A 97 -4.97 10.15 -4.66
C ARG A 97 -5.01 8.70 -4.25
N TRP A 98 -5.58 8.47 -3.08
CA TRP A 98 -5.86 7.14 -2.56
C TRP A 98 -7.10 6.60 -3.29
N LEU A 99 -6.96 5.50 -4.03
CA LEU A 99 -8.07 4.79 -4.67
C LEU A 99 -8.46 3.61 -3.79
#